data_AF-E0Y0R4-F1
#
_entry.id   AF-E0Y0R4-F1
#
_cell.length_a   1.000
_cell.length_b   1.000
_cell.length_c   1.000
_cell.angle_alpha   90.00
_cell.angle_beta   90.00
_cell.angle_gamma   90.00
#
_symmetry.space_group_name_H-M   'P 1'
#
loop_
_entity.id
_entity.type
_entity.pdbx_description
1 polymer ?
#
loop_
_entity_poly.entity_id
_entity_poly.type
_entity_poly.pdbx_seq_one_letter_code
_entity_poly.pdbx_strand_id
1 'polypeptide(L)'
;MWQYLRCFCSSRHCCLTYYAEENMRIRNLISLSFLTALILTACTGGDQSNGLEALKAQYDFAVPDTASITKIVIRDKKPSSVTLERTAKGWVVDSVHPVRKDAIEVLLKTLSEVRLKNFVTESAVPEIEQRMEVYGKWVEVFVGKQRVKHYIVGTETPEMLGTYYKMVGAELPFSVYIQGFNGYLSTRFFTESTLWRDRTIFGLAPAAIKNIEMVLPQDPSGGWVITRQNLIDLNGPLLEPASTPEHWSMVDASFETVQVKDDLALFTVVKSVQTLKYEGAIIPSDNVWIKKDSIFASTPAFELLVNTAEGQQLRTRAFYKKPEGQQQAADGTVHVWDPDRFYAELPDGRMALIQRYGWRNLLKLRWDFAELQ
;
A
#
# COMPACT_ATOMS: atom_id res chain seq x y z
N MET A 1 -35.78 -78.67 -15.03
CA MET A 1 -34.35 -78.93 -15.34
C MET A 1 -33.76 -79.73 -14.19
N TRP A 2 -32.80 -80.62 -14.42
CA TRP A 2 -32.26 -81.58 -13.44
C TRP A 2 -31.32 -80.89 -12.42
N GLN A 3 -30.92 -81.37 -11.23
CA GLN A 3 -31.24 -82.42 -10.21
C GLN A 3 -30.27 -82.13 -9.01
N TYR A 4 -30.24 -82.66 -7.77
CA TYR A 4 -31.02 -83.50 -6.82
C TYR A 4 -30.36 -83.24 -5.42
N LEU A 5 -30.78 -83.65 -4.20
CA LEU A 5 -31.93 -84.40 -3.63
C LEU A 5 -32.78 -83.39 -2.77
N ARG A 6 -33.64 -83.60 -1.76
CA ARG A 6 -34.12 -84.68 -0.82
C ARG A 6 -33.17 -85.05 0.36
N CYS A 7 -33.47 -84.74 1.64
CA CYS A 7 -34.44 -85.30 2.63
C CYS A 7 -33.73 -86.21 3.67
N PHE A 8 -34.19 -86.45 4.93
CA PHE A 8 -35.48 -86.26 5.64
C PHE A 8 -35.29 -86.20 7.20
N CYS A 9 -36.34 -85.84 7.97
CA CYS A 9 -36.48 -85.93 9.46
C CYS A 9 -35.58 -85.02 10.36
N SER A 10 -36.00 -84.55 11.56
CA SER A 10 -37.33 -84.56 12.23
C SER A 10 -37.55 -83.36 13.19
N SER A 11 -38.70 -83.31 13.86
CA SER A 11 -39.35 -82.20 14.59
C SER A 11 -38.68 -81.61 15.85
N ARG A 12 -39.06 -80.36 16.17
CA ARG A 12 -38.81 -79.64 17.45
C ARG A 12 -39.91 -79.95 18.50
N HIS A 13 -39.60 -79.87 19.81
CA HIS A 13 -40.16 -78.87 20.76
C HIS A 13 -39.73 -79.08 22.24
N CYS A 14 -39.63 -77.96 22.98
CA CYS A 14 -39.63 -77.83 24.46
C CYS A 14 -38.51 -78.50 25.30
N CYS A 15 -38.32 -78.14 26.59
CA CYS A 15 -38.09 -76.80 27.17
C CYS A 15 -37.66 -76.93 28.66
N LEU A 16 -36.49 -76.38 29.06
CA LEU A 16 -36.07 -76.08 30.45
C LEU A 16 -35.96 -77.32 31.40
N THR A 17 -35.30 -77.31 32.58
CA THR A 17 -34.63 -76.28 33.39
C THR A 17 -33.22 -76.72 33.90
N TYR A 18 -32.34 -75.73 34.12
CA TYR A 18 -31.29 -75.61 35.17
C TYR A 18 -30.46 -76.82 35.67
N TYR A 19 -29.12 -76.67 35.60
CA TYR A 19 -28.27 -76.44 36.79
C TYR A 19 -26.84 -75.98 36.38
N ALA A 20 -26.51 -74.68 36.49
CA ALA A 20 -25.17 -74.15 36.15
C ALA A 20 -24.86 -72.71 36.69
N GLU A 21 -25.43 -72.28 37.82
CA GLU A 21 -25.15 -70.93 38.36
C GLU A 21 -23.99 -70.93 39.37
N GLU A 22 -22.80 -70.50 38.94
CA GLU A 22 -21.80 -69.89 39.85
C GLU A 22 -20.74 -69.08 39.10
N ASN A 23 -20.20 -69.61 37.99
CA ASN A 23 -19.02 -69.05 37.31
C ASN A 23 -19.19 -67.72 36.54
N MET A 24 -20.39 -67.11 36.50
CA MET A 24 -20.61 -65.88 35.70
C MET A 24 -20.29 -64.56 36.43
N ARG A 25 -20.36 -64.50 37.77
CA ARG A 25 -20.23 -63.21 38.50
C ARG A 25 -18.84 -62.61 38.44
N ILE A 26 -17.79 -63.43 38.59
CA ILE A 26 -16.39 -62.96 38.62
C ILE A 26 -15.97 -62.40 37.25
N ARG A 27 -16.39 -63.05 36.16
CA ARG A 27 -16.04 -62.64 34.79
C ARG A 27 -16.62 -61.26 34.44
N ASN A 28 -17.87 -61.00 34.81
CA ASN A 28 -18.50 -59.69 34.57
C ASN A 28 -17.87 -58.56 35.39
N LEU A 29 -17.41 -58.82 36.62
CA LEU A 29 -16.70 -57.81 37.43
C LEU A 29 -15.38 -57.37 36.80
N ILE A 30 -14.59 -58.32 36.26
CA ILE A 30 -13.33 -58.02 35.56
C ILE A 30 -13.60 -57.26 34.25
N SER A 31 -14.61 -57.66 33.47
CA SER A 31 -15.02 -56.94 32.27
C SER A 31 -15.46 -55.51 32.58
N LEU A 32 -16.22 -55.29 33.66
CA LEU A 32 -16.71 -53.97 34.04
C LEU A 32 -15.57 -53.08 34.56
N SER A 33 -14.61 -53.62 35.33
CA SER A 33 -13.45 -52.84 35.78
C SER A 33 -12.54 -52.40 34.64
N PHE A 34 -12.32 -53.27 33.63
CA PHE A 34 -11.60 -52.89 32.41
C PHE A 34 -12.36 -51.82 31.62
N LEU A 35 -13.68 -51.92 31.51
CA LEU A 35 -14.49 -50.91 30.81
C LEU A 35 -14.44 -49.55 31.52
N THR A 36 -14.53 -49.52 32.85
CA THR A 36 -14.39 -48.26 33.62
C THR A 36 -12.97 -47.68 33.56
N ALA A 37 -11.93 -48.52 33.54
CA ALA A 37 -10.56 -48.06 33.35
C ALA A 37 -10.34 -47.43 31.97
N LEU A 38 -10.93 -48.01 30.92
CA LEU A 38 -10.86 -47.49 29.55
C LEU A 38 -11.65 -46.18 29.38
N ILE A 39 -12.77 -46.02 30.11
CA ILE A 39 -13.52 -44.77 30.14
C ILE A 39 -12.76 -43.69 30.91
N LEU A 40 -12.12 -44.03 32.04
CA LEU A 40 -11.33 -43.07 32.83
C LEU A 40 -10.09 -42.55 32.07
N THR A 41 -9.42 -43.39 31.27
CA THR A 41 -8.32 -42.93 30.40
C THR A 41 -8.81 -42.19 29.15
N ALA A 42 -10.05 -42.42 28.69
CA ALA A 42 -10.68 -41.58 27.66
C ALA A 42 -11.10 -40.20 28.17
N CYS A 43 -11.34 -40.04 29.49
CA CYS A 43 -11.72 -38.76 30.10
C CYS A 43 -10.54 -37.80 30.37
N THR A 44 -9.28 -38.25 30.30
CA THR A 44 -8.10 -37.37 30.42
C THR A 44 -7.73 -36.70 29.08
N GLY A 45 -8.70 -36.02 28.46
CA GLY A 45 -8.57 -35.35 27.16
C GLY A 45 -7.76 -34.03 27.17
N GLY A 46 -6.65 -33.97 27.91
CA GLY A 46 -5.96 -32.72 28.25
C GLY A 46 -4.97 -32.14 27.23
N ASP A 47 -4.51 -32.92 26.24
CA ASP A 47 -3.42 -32.50 25.32
C ASP A 47 -3.84 -32.27 23.86
N GLN A 48 -4.99 -32.77 23.43
CA GLN A 48 -5.45 -32.63 22.03
C GLN A 48 -5.71 -31.17 21.64
N SER A 49 -6.16 -30.33 22.58
CA SER A 49 -6.31 -28.88 22.38
C SER A 49 -4.97 -28.18 22.14
N ASN A 50 -3.97 -28.52 22.94
CA ASN A 50 -2.70 -27.80 23.02
C ASN A 50 -1.94 -27.93 21.70
N GLY A 51 -1.91 -29.15 21.11
CA GLY A 51 -1.29 -29.40 19.81
C GLY A 51 -2.00 -28.69 18.65
N LEU A 52 -3.34 -28.62 18.66
CA LEU A 52 -4.11 -27.95 17.62
C LEU A 52 -3.93 -26.42 17.66
N GLU A 53 -3.90 -25.83 18.86
CA GLU A 53 -3.65 -24.39 19.02
C GLU A 53 -2.20 -24.02 18.67
N ALA A 54 -1.22 -24.84 19.08
CA ALA A 54 0.19 -24.66 18.70
C ALA A 54 0.40 -24.73 17.18
N LEU A 55 -0.24 -25.69 16.49
CA LEU A 55 -0.21 -25.78 15.03
C LEU A 55 -0.88 -24.56 14.37
N LYS A 56 -2.04 -24.13 14.87
CA LYS A 56 -2.73 -22.93 14.39
C LYS A 56 -1.88 -21.67 14.53
N ALA A 57 -1.13 -21.52 15.61
CA ALA A 57 -0.24 -20.38 15.84
C ALA A 57 0.88 -20.26 14.78
N GLN A 58 1.26 -21.34 14.08
CA GLN A 58 2.27 -21.28 13.02
C GLN A 58 1.77 -20.56 11.75
N TYR A 59 0.46 -20.56 11.47
CA TYR A 59 -0.16 -19.97 10.28
C TYR A 59 -1.21 -18.88 10.55
N ASP A 60 -1.43 -18.50 11.81
CA ASP A 60 -2.29 -17.38 12.19
C ASP A 60 -1.59 -16.03 11.89
N PHE A 61 -1.54 -15.66 10.61
CA PHE A 61 -0.90 -14.42 10.16
C PHE A 61 -1.77 -13.17 10.34
N ALA A 62 -3.10 -13.33 10.37
CA ALA A 62 -4.04 -12.22 10.27
C ALA A 62 -4.19 -11.38 11.54
N VAL A 63 -4.47 -10.10 11.38
CA VAL A 63 -4.88 -9.17 12.44
C VAL A 63 -6.24 -8.57 12.04
N PRO A 64 -7.37 -9.22 12.42
CA PRO A 64 -8.70 -8.85 11.91
C PRO A 64 -9.13 -7.43 12.29
N ASP A 65 -8.84 -7.01 13.52
CA ASP A 65 -8.99 -5.61 13.93
C ASP A 65 -7.77 -4.79 13.51
N THR A 66 -7.90 -4.07 12.40
CA THR A 66 -6.86 -3.15 11.91
C THR A 66 -6.88 -1.80 12.59
N ALA A 67 -7.94 -1.46 13.36
CA ALA A 67 -8.05 -0.17 14.03
C ALA A 67 -7.11 -0.06 15.24
N SER A 68 -6.94 -1.14 15.99
CA SER A 68 -5.98 -1.20 17.12
C SER A 68 -4.50 -1.28 16.72
N ILE A 69 -4.18 -1.56 15.45
CA ILE A 69 -2.79 -1.55 14.96
C ILE A 69 -2.22 -0.13 15.08
N THR A 70 -1.20 0.03 15.94
CA THR A 70 -0.53 1.31 16.20
C THR A 70 0.73 1.51 15.39
N LYS A 71 1.44 0.43 15.04
CA LYS A 71 2.67 0.47 14.25
C LYS A 71 2.86 -0.79 13.41
N ILE A 72 3.46 -0.61 12.24
CA ILE A 72 3.95 -1.69 11.38
C ILE A 72 5.41 -1.37 11.05
N VAL A 73 6.32 -2.34 11.19
CA VAL A 73 7.71 -2.23 10.74
C VAL A 73 7.94 -3.25 9.64
N ILE A 74 8.53 -2.83 8.52
CA ILE A 74 8.87 -3.70 7.40
C ILE A 74 10.38 -3.56 7.15
N ARG A 75 11.10 -4.68 7.08
CA ARG A 75 12.55 -4.75 6.83
C ARG A 75 12.86 -5.76 5.73
N ASP A 76 13.98 -5.62 5.04
CA ASP A 76 14.55 -6.69 4.22
C ASP A 76 16.05 -6.91 4.47
N LYS A 77 16.70 -7.78 3.69
CA LYS A 77 18.10 -8.17 3.87
C LYS A 77 19.10 -7.21 3.25
N LYS A 78 18.68 -6.35 2.31
CA LYS A 78 19.38 -5.10 2.04
C LYS A 78 19.09 -4.18 3.24
N PRO A 79 19.94 -3.21 3.61
CA PRO A 79 19.75 -2.39 4.81
C PRO A 79 18.63 -1.33 4.67
N SER A 80 17.50 -1.72 4.10
CA SER A 80 16.28 -0.93 3.90
C SER A 80 15.22 -1.39 4.90
N SER A 81 14.64 -0.43 5.61
CA SER A 81 13.51 -0.65 6.50
C SER A 81 12.66 0.60 6.57
N VAL A 82 11.34 0.39 6.73
CA VAL A 82 10.36 1.44 6.90
C VAL A 82 9.55 1.21 8.17
N THR A 83 9.25 2.30 8.87
CA THR A 83 8.38 2.31 10.05
C THR A 83 7.12 3.09 9.74
N LEU A 84 5.96 2.46 9.84
CA LEU A 84 4.65 3.09 9.67
C LEU A 84 3.99 3.21 11.04
N GLU A 85 3.61 4.41 11.46
CA GLU A 85 3.05 4.68 12.79
C GLU A 85 1.72 5.41 12.69
N ARG A 86 0.72 4.96 13.45
CA ARG A 86 -0.61 5.57 13.53
C ARG A 86 -0.61 6.68 14.58
N THR A 87 -0.86 7.91 14.14
CA THR A 87 -1.02 9.09 15.00
C THR A 87 -2.48 9.53 15.06
N ALA A 88 -2.80 10.48 15.95
CA ALA A 88 -4.12 11.12 15.99
C ALA A 88 -4.50 11.89 14.71
N LYS A 89 -3.52 12.23 13.84
CA LYS A 89 -3.73 12.89 12.54
C LYS A 89 -3.75 11.91 11.35
N GLY A 90 -3.64 10.60 11.59
CA GLY A 90 -3.46 9.57 10.57
C GLY A 90 -2.08 8.92 10.60
N TRP A 91 -1.73 8.18 9.56
CA TRP A 91 -0.48 7.44 9.49
C TRP A 91 0.71 8.30 9.04
N VAL A 92 1.87 8.10 9.67
CA VAL A 92 3.16 8.67 9.27
C VAL A 92 4.16 7.57 8.93
N VAL A 93 5.08 7.86 8.00
CA VAL A 93 6.22 7.03 7.65
C VAL A 93 7.51 7.64 8.22
N ASP A 94 8.31 6.77 8.84
CA ASP A 94 9.57 7.03 9.52
C ASP A 94 9.45 8.21 10.51
N SER A 95 8.31 8.25 11.21
CA SER A 95 7.90 9.26 12.19
C SER A 95 7.81 10.72 11.68
N VAL A 96 8.04 10.98 10.37
CA VAL A 96 8.14 12.35 9.81
C VAL A 96 7.04 12.67 8.79
N HIS A 97 6.83 11.83 7.77
CA HIS A 97 6.00 12.22 6.62
C HIS A 97 4.61 11.55 6.64
N PRO A 98 3.51 12.24 6.27
CA PRO A 98 2.20 11.60 6.12
C PRO A 98 2.23 10.47 5.08
N VAL A 99 1.50 9.38 5.33
CA VAL A 99 1.39 8.22 4.44
C VAL A 99 0.25 8.39 3.44
N ARG A 100 0.45 8.04 2.16
CA ARG A 100 -0.61 8.04 1.16
C ARG A 100 -1.68 7.00 1.51
N LYS A 101 -2.93 7.46 1.56
CA LYS A 101 -4.07 6.68 2.06
C LYS A 101 -4.24 5.34 1.34
N ASP A 102 -4.08 5.32 0.02
CA ASP A 102 -4.18 4.14 -0.84
C ASP A 102 -3.21 3.02 -0.46
N ALA A 103 -1.95 3.35 -0.13
CA ALA A 103 -0.94 2.35 0.22
C ALA A 103 -1.22 1.71 1.58
N ILE A 104 -1.58 2.52 2.59
CA ILE A 104 -1.84 2.01 3.93
C ILE A 104 -3.16 1.24 4.03
N GLU A 105 -4.20 1.63 3.28
CA GLU A 105 -5.45 0.86 3.22
C GLU A 105 -5.23 -0.51 2.55
N VAL A 106 -4.43 -0.58 1.48
CA VAL A 106 -4.06 -1.86 0.83
C VAL A 106 -3.21 -2.75 1.75
N LEU A 107 -2.29 -2.17 2.53
CA LEU A 107 -1.52 -2.90 3.53
C LEU A 107 -2.41 -3.42 4.67
N LEU A 108 -3.21 -2.55 5.30
CA LEU A 108 -4.08 -2.94 6.42
C LEU A 108 -5.09 -4.01 6.01
N LYS A 109 -5.71 -3.88 4.82
CA LYS A 109 -6.58 -4.94 4.25
C LYS A 109 -5.85 -6.27 4.11
N THR A 110 -4.58 -6.25 3.73
CA THR A 110 -3.76 -7.46 3.63
C THR A 110 -3.44 -8.07 4.99
N LEU A 111 -3.23 -7.23 6.02
CA LEU A 111 -3.05 -7.71 7.39
C LEU A 111 -4.32 -8.35 7.96
N SER A 112 -5.52 -7.89 7.62
CA SER A 112 -6.78 -8.48 8.10
C SER A 112 -7.28 -9.68 7.30
N GLU A 113 -7.07 -9.71 5.98
CA GLU A 113 -7.71 -10.69 5.09
C GLU A 113 -6.80 -11.85 4.62
N VAL A 114 -5.52 -11.86 5.00
CA VAL A 114 -4.59 -12.94 4.67
C VAL A 114 -5.04 -14.27 5.30
N ARG A 115 -5.04 -15.35 4.50
CA ARG A 115 -5.49 -16.69 4.89
C ARG A 115 -4.51 -17.75 4.43
N LEU A 116 -4.37 -18.82 5.20
CA LEU A 116 -3.76 -20.07 4.75
C LEU A 116 -4.46 -20.54 3.47
N LYS A 117 -3.66 -20.74 2.40
CA LYS A 117 -4.09 -21.35 1.14
C LYS A 117 -3.86 -22.86 1.19
N ASN A 118 -2.60 -23.25 1.39
CA ASN A 118 -2.12 -24.63 1.42
C ASN A 118 -0.88 -24.75 2.31
N PHE A 119 -0.64 -25.95 2.85
CA PHE A 119 0.67 -26.35 3.33
C PHE A 119 1.65 -26.47 2.16
N VAL A 120 2.95 -26.34 2.44
CA VAL A 120 4.01 -26.60 1.46
C VAL A 120 4.38 -28.09 1.46
N THR A 121 4.88 -28.61 0.35
CA THR A 121 5.50 -29.94 0.31
C THR A 121 6.88 -29.89 0.97
N GLU A 122 7.22 -30.88 1.80
CA GLU A 122 8.51 -30.95 2.53
C GLU A 122 9.73 -30.74 1.62
N SER A 123 9.70 -31.34 0.42
CA SER A 123 10.73 -31.21 -0.62
C SER A 123 10.96 -29.78 -1.13
N ALA A 124 10.00 -28.88 -0.96
CA ALA A 124 10.08 -27.48 -1.39
C ALA A 124 10.50 -26.52 -0.25
N VAL A 125 10.47 -26.97 1.02
CA VAL A 125 10.82 -26.12 2.18
C VAL A 125 12.21 -25.48 2.03
N PRO A 126 13.29 -26.20 1.64
CA PRO A 126 14.62 -25.59 1.56
C PRO A 126 14.74 -24.49 0.49
N GLU A 127 14.07 -24.65 -0.67
CA GLU A 127 14.07 -23.61 -1.72
C GLU A 127 13.27 -22.38 -1.26
N ILE A 128 12.09 -22.61 -0.68
CA ILE A 128 11.23 -21.53 -0.18
C ILE A 128 11.94 -20.73 0.90
N GLU A 129 12.65 -21.39 1.82
CA GLU A 129 13.42 -20.74 2.87
C GLU A 129 14.65 -20.01 2.33
N GLN A 130 15.40 -20.59 1.39
CA GLN A 130 16.48 -19.90 0.70
C GLN A 130 15.98 -18.63 -0.04
N ARG A 131 14.80 -18.69 -0.66
CA ARG A 131 14.18 -17.53 -1.33
C ARG A 131 13.67 -16.50 -0.33
N MET A 132 13.08 -16.90 0.80
CA MET A 132 12.75 -16.00 1.92
C MET A 132 13.99 -15.33 2.49
N GLU A 133 15.08 -16.07 2.65
CA GLU A 133 16.35 -15.55 3.13
C GLU A 133 16.95 -14.48 2.21
N VAL A 134 16.72 -14.53 0.89
CA VAL A 134 17.32 -13.55 -0.04
C VAL A 134 16.38 -12.38 -0.34
N TYR A 135 15.08 -12.63 -0.47
CA TYR A 135 14.10 -11.66 -0.98
C TYR A 135 13.01 -11.27 0.03
N GLY A 136 12.93 -11.98 1.16
CA GLY A 136 11.85 -11.85 2.13
C GLY A 136 11.77 -10.49 2.81
N LYS A 137 10.57 -10.16 3.27
CA LYS A 137 10.27 -8.96 4.07
C LYS A 137 9.88 -9.38 5.48
N TRP A 138 10.64 -8.96 6.48
CA TRP A 138 10.30 -9.16 7.89
C TRP A 138 9.28 -8.11 8.28
N VAL A 139 8.09 -8.55 8.69
CA VAL A 139 6.95 -7.71 9.05
C VAL A 139 6.65 -7.88 10.53
N GLU A 140 6.74 -6.78 11.28
CA GLU A 140 6.35 -6.69 12.68
C GLU A 140 5.09 -5.83 12.80
N VAL A 141 4.01 -6.36 13.38
CA VAL A 141 2.75 -5.63 13.61
C VAL A 141 2.56 -5.42 15.10
N PHE A 142 2.24 -4.19 15.51
CA PHE A 142 2.11 -3.79 16.91
C PHE A 142 0.71 -3.24 17.23
N VAL A 143 0.23 -3.58 18.43
CA VAL A 143 -0.95 -2.98 19.07
C VAL A 143 -0.49 -2.34 20.39
N GLY A 144 -0.67 -1.03 20.52
CA GLY A 144 -0.05 -0.26 21.60
C GLY A 144 1.48 -0.38 21.55
N LYS A 145 2.07 -1.04 22.56
CA LYS A 145 3.50 -1.40 22.63
C LYS A 145 3.78 -2.88 22.34
N GLN A 146 2.75 -3.73 22.27
CA GLN A 146 2.89 -5.18 22.11
C GLN A 146 3.03 -5.54 20.63
N ARG A 147 4.05 -6.34 20.28
CA ARG A 147 4.15 -6.96 18.95
C ARG A 147 3.16 -8.13 18.89
N VAL A 148 2.14 -8.04 18.05
CA VAL A 148 1.07 -9.05 17.92
C VAL A 148 1.32 -10.04 16.77
N LYS A 149 2.11 -9.67 15.76
CA LYS A 149 2.60 -10.56 14.69
C LYS A 149 4.06 -10.28 14.37
N HIS A 150 4.79 -11.33 13.99
CA HIS A 150 6.16 -11.24 13.47
C HIS A 150 6.37 -12.39 12.47
N TYR A 151 6.41 -12.08 11.18
CA TYR A 151 6.54 -13.07 10.11
C TYR A 151 7.39 -12.55 8.94
N ILE A 152 7.88 -13.48 8.14
CA ILE A 152 8.56 -13.23 6.88
C ILE A 152 7.54 -13.38 5.74
N VAL A 153 7.38 -12.34 4.94
CA VAL A 153 6.68 -12.38 3.65
C VAL A 153 7.70 -12.74 2.58
N GLY A 154 7.59 -13.93 2.02
CA GLY A 154 8.45 -14.45 0.96
C GLY A 154 8.01 -14.06 -0.44
N THR A 155 8.43 -14.86 -1.42
CA THR A 155 8.07 -14.69 -2.84
C THR A 155 6.69 -15.25 -3.14
N GLU A 156 6.22 -14.96 -4.36
CA GLU A 156 5.10 -15.63 -4.99
C GLU A 156 5.27 -17.16 -5.03
N THR A 157 4.15 -17.87 -5.10
CA THR A 157 4.11 -19.30 -5.40
C THR A 157 4.18 -19.54 -6.92
N PRO A 158 4.55 -20.74 -7.41
CA PRO A 158 4.78 -20.98 -8.85
C PRO A 158 3.61 -20.63 -9.78
N GLU A 159 2.36 -20.73 -9.30
CA GLU A 159 1.15 -20.36 -10.04
C GLU A 159 0.78 -18.86 -9.92
N MET A 160 1.60 -18.06 -9.22
CA MET A 160 1.44 -16.61 -8.96
C MET A 160 0.16 -16.17 -8.23
N LEU A 161 -0.73 -17.10 -7.86
CA LEU A 161 -1.98 -16.85 -7.12
C LEU A 161 -1.82 -17.06 -5.59
N GLY A 162 -0.64 -16.75 -5.05
CA GLY A 162 -0.31 -16.97 -3.64
C GLY A 162 1.05 -16.40 -3.27
N THR A 163 1.41 -16.46 -1.99
CA THR A 163 2.72 -16.02 -1.48
C THR A 163 3.11 -16.91 -0.32
N TYR A 164 4.41 -17.23 -0.18
CA TYR A 164 4.87 -17.95 0.98
C TYR A 164 5.04 -17.01 2.18
N TYR A 165 4.46 -17.34 3.33
CA TYR A 165 4.66 -16.63 4.60
C TYR A 165 5.24 -17.62 5.63
N LYS A 166 6.09 -17.15 6.55
CA LYS A 166 6.59 -17.95 7.68
C LYS A 166 6.59 -17.13 8.97
N MET A 167 5.93 -17.61 10.03
CA MET A 167 6.04 -16.98 11.36
C MET A 167 7.49 -17.09 11.86
N VAL A 168 8.05 -16.01 12.40
CA VAL A 168 9.46 -16.02 12.83
C VAL A 168 9.62 -16.93 14.04
N GLY A 169 10.41 -18.00 13.87
CA GLY A 169 10.59 -19.07 14.86
C GLY A 169 9.66 -20.28 14.67
N ALA A 170 8.75 -20.28 13.70
CA ALA A 170 7.99 -21.47 13.32
C ALA A 170 8.84 -22.43 12.47
N GLU A 171 8.40 -23.68 12.36
CA GLU A 171 9.14 -24.74 11.66
C GLU A 171 8.97 -24.61 10.15
N LEU A 172 7.74 -24.44 9.66
CA LEU A 172 7.41 -24.48 8.23
C LEU A 172 6.96 -23.11 7.67
N PRO A 173 7.24 -22.82 6.39
CA PRO A 173 6.53 -21.80 5.64
C PRO A 173 5.17 -22.34 5.13
N PHE A 174 4.23 -21.43 4.85
CA PHE A 174 2.88 -21.72 4.38
C PHE A 174 2.54 -20.91 3.13
N SER A 175 1.76 -21.46 2.20
CA SER A 175 1.19 -20.68 1.11
C SER A 175 -0.03 -19.91 1.61
N VAL A 176 -0.10 -18.60 1.35
CA VAL A 176 -1.21 -17.73 1.75
C VAL A 176 -1.79 -16.93 0.58
N TYR A 177 -3.04 -16.46 0.76
CA TYR A 177 -3.79 -15.67 -0.23
C TYR A 177 -4.77 -14.70 0.45
N ILE A 178 -5.49 -13.91 -0.35
CA ILE A 178 -6.68 -13.15 0.06
C ILE A 178 -7.87 -13.63 -0.79
N GLN A 179 -9.03 -13.82 -0.16
CA GLN A 179 -10.23 -14.29 -0.85
C GLN A 179 -10.65 -13.31 -1.97
N GLY A 180 -10.79 -13.81 -3.20
CA GLY A 180 -11.18 -13.00 -4.37
C GLY A 180 -10.07 -12.11 -4.94
N PHE A 181 -8.83 -12.20 -4.46
CA PHE A 181 -7.67 -11.53 -5.06
C PHE A 181 -6.84 -12.52 -5.89
N ASN A 182 -6.77 -12.28 -7.21
CA ASN A 182 -5.92 -13.04 -8.11
C ASN A 182 -4.52 -12.40 -8.17
N GLY A 183 -3.55 -13.00 -7.48
CA GLY A 183 -2.15 -12.58 -7.49
C GLY A 183 -1.42 -12.90 -6.19
N TYR A 184 -0.23 -12.32 -6.03
CA TYR A 184 0.63 -12.47 -4.85
C TYR A 184 0.66 -11.19 -3.98
N LEU A 185 1.07 -11.33 -2.72
CA LEU A 185 0.93 -10.33 -1.66
C LEU A 185 2.19 -9.48 -1.43
N SER A 186 3.37 -9.98 -1.81
CA SER A 186 4.68 -9.40 -1.45
C SER A 186 4.90 -7.96 -1.93
N THR A 187 4.29 -7.56 -3.06
CA THR A 187 4.31 -6.18 -3.61
C THR A 187 3.70 -5.14 -2.67
N ARG A 188 2.93 -5.55 -1.66
CA ARG A 188 2.31 -4.67 -0.66
C ARG A 188 3.24 -4.35 0.52
N PHE A 189 4.40 -4.99 0.60
CA PHE A 189 5.37 -4.87 1.71
C PHE A 189 6.70 -4.25 1.24
N PHE A 190 6.62 -3.06 0.63
CA PHE A 190 7.81 -2.35 0.16
C PHE A 190 8.49 -1.55 1.28
N THR A 191 9.81 -1.55 1.27
CA THR A 191 10.70 -0.96 2.30
C THR A 191 11.15 0.48 1.98
N GLU A 192 10.87 0.98 0.78
CA GLU A 192 11.22 2.33 0.35
C GLU A 192 10.26 3.38 0.94
N SER A 193 10.77 4.17 1.90
CA SER A 193 10.09 5.30 2.56
C SER A 193 9.36 6.22 1.58
N THR A 194 10.00 6.56 0.46
CA THR A 194 9.49 7.51 -0.53
C THR A 194 8.23 7.02 -1.23
N LEU A 195 8.05 5.71 -1.36
CA LEU A 195 6.84 5.11 -1.93
C LEU A 195 5.65 5.13 -0.96
N TRP A 196 5.86 5.36 0.34
CA TRP A 196 4.77 5.47 1.34
C TRP A 196 4.23 6.89 1.48
N ARG A 197 5.04 7.92 1.20
CA ARG A 197 4.68 9.34 1.43
C ARG A 197 3.42 9.75 0.65
N ASP A 198 2.61 10.62 1.23
CA ASP A 198 1.55 11.31 0.48
C ASP A 198 2.16 12.12 -0.68
N ARG A 199 1.40 12.17 -1.78
CA ARG A 199 1.89 12.70 -3.05
C ARG A 199 1.71 14.22 -3.21
N THR A 200 1.14 14.90 -2.22
CA THR A 200 0.92 16.36 -2.26
C THR A 200 2.25 17.11 -2.24
N ILE A 201 2.42 18.08 -3.14
CA ILE A 201 3.71 18.76 -3.39
C ILE A 201 3.89 19.97 -2.47
N PHE A 202 2.85 20.78 -2.30
CA PHE A 202 2.89 22.00 -1.47
C PHE A 202 1.92 21.92 -0.28
N GLY A 203 0.65 21.55 -0.53
CA GLY A 203 -0.37 21.39 0.52
C GLY A 203 -0.87 22.70 1.14
N LEU A 204 -0.44 23.85 0.60
CA LEU A 204 -0.72 25.18 1.13
C LEU A 204 -2.17 25.61 0.84
N ALA A 205 -2.89 26.05 1.87
CA ALA A 205 -4.13 26.80 1.70
C ALA A 205 -3.82 28.22 1.18
N PRO A 206 -4.77 28.92 0.51
CA PRO A 206 -4.53 30.27 -0.03
C PRO A 206 -3.97 31.28 0.98
N ALA A 207 -4.42 31.23 2.23
CA ALA A 207 -3.93 32.10 3.30
C ALA A 207 -2.43 31.89 3.66
N ALA A 208 -1.83 30.76 3.30
CA ALA A 208 -0.40 30.49 3.47
C ALA A 208 0.44 30.91 2.24
N ILE A 209 -0.18 31.38 1.15
CA ILE A 209 0.48 31.75 -0.10
C ILE A 209 0.55 33.29 -0.22
N LYS A 210 1.67 33.82 -0.70
CA LYS A 210 1.89 35.24 -1.05
C LYS A 210 1.78 35.47 -2.56
N ASN A 211 2.44 34.61 -3.34
CA ASN A 211 2.29 34.55 -4.80
C ASN A 211 2.64 33.15 -5.33
N ILE A 212 2.26 32.92 -6.59
CA ILE A 212 2.56 31.74 -7.39
C ILE A 212 3.09 32.25 -8.73
N GLU A 213 4.17 31.68 -9.23
CA GLU A 213 4.84 32.08 -10.47
C GLU A 213 5.11 30.85 -11.35
N MET A 214 4.80 30.97 -12.64
CA MET A 214 5.10 29.98 -13.66
C MET A 214 6.13 30.54 -14.63
N VAL A 215 7.35 29.99 -14.59
CA VAL A 215 8.45 30.34 -15.49
C VAL A 215 8.53 29.30 -16.61
N LEU A 216 8.61 29.76 -17.85
CA LEU A 216 8.76 28.94 -19.05
C LEU A 216 10.08 29.29 -19.75
N PRO A 217 11.19 28.56 -19.48
CA PRO A 217 12.52 28.94 -19.99
C PRO A 217 12.68 28.98 -21.51
N GLN A 218 11.76 28.37 -22.27
CA GLN A 218 11.75 28.38 -23.74
C GLN A 218 10.81 29.44 -24.34
N ASP A 219 9.84 29.94 -23.56
CA ASP A 219 8.94 31.03 -23.95
C ASP A 219 8.55 31.85 -22.70
N PRO A 220 9.39 32.81 -22.29
CA PRO A 220 9.10 33.65 -21.13
C PRO A 220 7.82 34.48 -21.25
N SER A 221 7.23 34.64 -22.45
CA SER A 221 6.02 35.43 -22.65
C SER A 221 4.74 34.71 -22.18
N GLY A 222 4.73 33.38 -22.22
CA GLY A 222 3.65 32.55 -21.72
C GLY A 222 3.63 32.37 -20.20
N GLY A 223 4.69 32.80 -19.50
CA GLY A 223 4.78 32.78 -18.03
C GLY A 223 3.89 33.81 -17.34
N TRP A 224 3.58 33.60 -16.07
CA TRP A 224 2.68 34.45 -15.29
C TRP A 224 3.03 34.49 -13.80
N VAL A 225 2.63 35.56 -13.12
CA VAL A 225 2.67 35.70 -11.65
C VAL A 225 1.25 36.00 -11.15
N ILE A 226 0.76 35.21 -10.20
CA ILE A 226 -0.52 35.40 -9.51
C ILE A 226 -0.22 35.74 -8.05
N THR A 227 -0.69 36.89 -7.55
CA THR A 227 -0.35 37.40 -6.21
C THR A 227 -1.55 38.00 -5.50
N ARG A 228 -1.47 38.05 -4.16
CA ARG A 228 -2.36 38.81 -3.28
C ARG A 228 -1.63 39.90 -2.48
N GLN A 229 -0.52 40.39 -3.02
CA GLN A 229 0.13 41.59 -2.47
C GLN A 229 -0.73 42.82 -2.74
N ASN A 230 -0.75 43.78 -1.82
CA ASN A 230 -1.30 45.10 -2.11
C ASN A 230 -0.39 45.78 -3.14
N LEU A 231 -0.90 46.04 -4.34
CA LEU A 231 -0.10 46.62 -5.43
C LEU A 231 0.17 48.12 -5.24
N ILE A 232 -0.54 48.78 -4.31
CA ILE A 232 -0.28 50.18 -3.91
C ILE A 232 0.85 50.26 -2.87
N ASP A 233 1.03 49.21 -2.06
CA ASP A 233 2.12 49.07 -1.09
C ASP A 233 2.56 47.61 -0.99
N LEU A 234 3.59 47.26 -1.77
CA LEU A 234 4.16 45.90 -1.84
C LEU A 234 4.83 45.45 -0.53
N ASN A 235 5.05 46.35 0.43
CA ASN A 235 5.55 46.04 1.78
C ASN A 235 4.42 45.98 2.83
N GLY A 236 3.21 46.37 2.45
CA GLY A 236 2.02 46.35 3.28
C GLY A 236 1.47 44.95 3.52
N PRO A 237 0.34 44.83 4.25
CA PRO A 237 -0.30 43.54 4.48
C PRO A 237 -0.77 42.91 3.16
N LEU A 238 -0.73 41.57 3.11
CA LEU A 238 -1.37 40.81 2.04
C LEU A 238 -2.88 41.03 2.08
N LEU A 239 -3.52 41.00 0.91
CA LEU A 239 -4.96 41.14 0.77
C LEU A 239 -5.69 39.94 1.40
N GLU A 240 -6.80 40.22 2.09
CA GLU A 240 -7.59 39.24 2.85
C GLU A 240 -9.09 39.56 2.72
N PRO A 241 -9.99 38.57 2.69
CA PRO A 241 -9.72 37.14 2.83
C PRO A 241 -9.10 36.49 1.59
N ALA A 242 -7.97 35.80 1.77
CA ALA A 242 -7.27 35.04 0.73
C ALA A 242 -8.10 33.89 0.12
N SER A 243 -9.26 33.59 0.70
CA SER A 243 -10.20 32.57 0.23
C SER A 243 -11.20 33.05 -0.83
N THR A 244 -11.17 34.33 -1.25
CA THR A 244 -12.03 34.84 -2.33
C THR A 244 -11.20 35.30 -3.54
N PRO A 245 -11.75 35.22 -4.77
CA PRO A 245 -11.05 35.64 -5.99
C PRO A 245 -10.61 37.11 -5.99
N GLU A 246 -11.41 38.03 -5.45
CA GLU A 246 -11.18 39.49 -5.55
C GLU A 246 -9.83 39.96 -5.00
N HIS A 247 -9.22 39.17 -4.10
CA HIS A 247 -7.94 39.48 -3.46
C HIS A 247 -6.73 38.90 -4.20
N TRP A 248 -6.92 38.26 -5.35
CA TRP A 248 -5.86 37.73 -6.20
C TRP A 248 -5.85 38.40 -7.56
N SER A 249 -4.66 38.80 -8.02
CA SER A 249 -4.48 39.43 -9.33
C SER A 249 -3.30 38.82 -10.07
N MET A 250 -3.36 38.82 -11.40
CA MET A 250 -2.19 38.54 -12.22
C MET A 250 -1.37 39.83 -12.38
N VAL A 251 -0.05 39.71 -12.30
CA VAL A 251 0.87 40.83 -12.52
C VAL A 251 1.95 40.48 -13.54
N ASP A 252 2.55 41.51 -14.14
CA ASP A 252 3.70 41.37 -15.02
C ASP A 252 5.04 41.53 -14.27
N ALA A 253 6.16 41.57 -15.01
CA ALA A 253 7.51 41.71 -14.44
C ALA A 253 7.76 43.05 -13.73
N SER A 254 6.88 44.05 -13.94
CA SER A 254 6.91 45.37 -13.27
C SER A 254 6.02 45.41 -12.03
N PHE A 255 5.35 44.30 -11.69
CA PHE A 255 4.25 44.20 -10.72
C PHE A 255 2.96 44.96 -11.11
N GLU A 256 2.82 45.38 -12.37
CA GLU A 256 1.61 46.02 -12.88
C GLU A 256 0.49 44.99 -13.18
N THR A 257 -0.76 45.38 -12.95
CA THR A 257 -1.92 44.48 -13.06
C THR A 257 -2.20 44.08 -14.51
N VAL A 258 -2.18 42.77 -14.77
CA VAL A 258 -2.60 42.19 -16.04
C VAL A 258 -4.11 41.98 -16.02
N GLN A 259 -4.81 42.47 -17.05
CA GLN A 259 -6.24 42.22 -17.20
C GLN A 259 -6.51 40.73 -17.42
N VAL A 260 -7.43 40.18 -16.64
CA VAL A 260 -7.86 38.78 -16.64
C VAL A 260 -9.37 38.76 -16.87
N LYS A 261 -9.86 37.84 -17.71
CA LYS A 261 -11.29 37.73 -18.04
C LYS A 261 -12.06 36.86 -17.05
N ASP A 262 -11.38 35.94 -16.39
CA ASP A 262 -11.97 34.96 -15.47
C ASP A 262 -11.15 34.82 -14.18
N ASP A 263 -11.57 35.56 -13.15
CA ASP A 263 -10.97 35.52 -11.82
C ASP A 263 -11.18 34.15 -11.13
N LEU A 264 -12.19 33.38 -11.53
CA LEU A 264 -12.41 32.02 -11.02
C LEU A 264 -11.40 31.04 -11.65
N ALA A 265 -11.06 31.20 -12.92
CA ALA A 265 -9.96 30.48 -13.56
C ALA A 265 -8.60 30.80 -12.92
N LEU A 266 -8.36 32.06 -12.54
CA LEU A 266 -7.17 32.49 -11.80
C LEU A 266 -7.15 31.92 -10.37
N PHE A 267 -8.24 32.06 -9.62
CA PHE A 267 -8.36 31.52 -8.27
C PHE A 267 -8.32 29.98 -8.23
N THR A 268 -8.73 29.31 -9.32
CA THR A 268 -8.56 27.86 -9.51
C THR A 268 -7.08 27.44 -9.50
N VAL A 269 -6.15 28.28 -10.00
CA VAL A 269 -4.71 28.03 -9.88
C VAL A 269 -4.30 28.04 -8.41
N VAL A 270 -4.68 29.08 -7.68
CA VAL A 270 -4.40 29.27 -6.25
C VAL A 270 -4.90 28.09 -5.43
N LYS A 271 -6.16 27.69 -5.65
CA LYS A 271 -6.78 26.53 -5.01
C LYS A 271 -6.13 25.19 -5.39
N SER A 272 -5.52 25.08 -6.57
CA SER A 272 -4.85 23.85 -7.00
C SER A 272 -3.57 23.56 -6.23
N VAL A 273 -2.81 24.59 -5.79
CA VAL A 273 -1.59 24.42 -4.97
C VAL A 273 -1.86 23.63 -3.69
N GLN A 274 -3.06 23.77 -3.11
CA GLN A 274 -3.48 23.04 -1.91
C GLN A 274 -3.58 21.52 -2.11
N THR A 275 -3.87 21.06 -3.33
CA THR A 275 -4.16 19.65 -3.64
C THR A 275 -3.29 19.07 -4.76
N LEU A 276 -2.30 19.82 -5.26
CA LEU A 276 -1.43 19.41 -6.36
C LEU A 276 -0.55 18.21 -5.96
N LYS A 277 -0.60 17.14 -6.76
CA LYS A 277 0.12 15.88 -6.51
C LYS A 277 1.07 15.51 -7.64
N TYR A 278 2.11 14.73 -7.30
CA TYR A 278 2.88 13.98 -8.28
C TYR A 278 2.21 12.64 -8.63
N GLU A 279 2.50 12.11 -9.81
CA GLU A 279 1.95 10.83 -10.29
C GLU A 279 2.66 9.64 -9.64
N GLY A 280 4.00 9.65 -9.65
CA GLY A 280 4.84 8.62 -9.04
C GLY A 280 6.09 9.24 -8.44
N ALA A 281 6.61 8.66 -7.35
CA ALA A 281 7.97 8.95 -6.91
C ALA A 281 8.94 8.19 -7.81
N ILE A 282 10.11 8.76 -8.06
CA ILE A 282 11.23 8.07 -8.72
C ILE A 282 12.28 7.81 -7.65
N ILE A 283 12.77 6.58 -7.56
CA ILE A 283 13.56 6.06 -6.45
C ILE A 283 14.87 5.40 -6.93
N PRO A 284 15.86 5.14 -6.05
CA PRO A 284 17.19 4.65 -6.47
C PRO A 284 17.22 3.30 -7.23
N SER A 285 16.14 2.52 -7.19
CA SER A 285 16.01 1.28 -7.98
C SER A 285 15.54 1.50 -9.43
N ASP A 286 15.09 2.70 -9.78
CA ASP A 286 14.52 2.98 -11.09
C ASP A 286 15.62 3.32 -12.11
N ASN A 287 15.56 2.72 -13.30
CA ASN A 287 16.57 2.90 -14.36
C ASN A 287 16.85 4.38 -14.75
N VAL A 288 15.90 5.28 -14.49
CA VAL A 288 16.05 6.72 -14.77
C VAL A 288 16.77 7.48 -13.65
N TRP A 289 16.80 6.97 -12.41
CA TRP A 289 17.44 7.65 -11.28
C TRP A 289 18.95 7.87 -11.50
N ILE A 290 19.61 6.96 -12.22
CA ILE A 290 21.01 7.08 -12.66
C ILE A 290 21.25 8.37 -13.48
N LYS A 291 20.20 8.95 -14.07
CA LYS A 291 20.25 10.19 -14.87
C LYS A 291 19.73 11.42 -14.11
N LYS A 292 19.34 11.30 -12.83
CA LYS A 292 18.73 12.38 -12.03
C LYS A 292 19.49 13.70 -12.18
N ASP A 293 20.78 13.69 -11.88
CA ASP A 293 21.60 14.91 -11.84
C ASP A 293 21.77 15.51 -13.25
N SER A 294 21.91 14.67 -14.28
CA SER A 294 21.96 15.11 -15.68
C SER A 294 20.62 15.69 -16.18
N ILE A 295 19.49 15.26 -15.62
CA ILE A 295 18.17 15.83 -15.90
C ILE A 295 18.03 17.16 -15.15
N PHE A 296 18.39 17.19 -13.87
CA PHE A 296 18.28 18.37 -13.01
C PHE A 296 19.25 19.51 -13.36
N ALA A 297 20.32 19.20 -14.10
CA ALA A 297 21.24 20.17 -14.71
C ALA A 297 20.84 20.62 -16.12
N SER A 298 19.79 20.03 -16.72
CA SER A 298 19.27 20.47 -18.02
C SER A 298 18.27 21.63 -17.87
N THR A 299 17.98 22.35 -18.96
CA THR A 299 16.99 23.42 -18.95
C THR A 299 15.59 22.85 -18.65
N PRO A 300 14.86 23.37 -17.64
CA PRO A 300 13.49 22.95 -17.39
C PRO A 300 12.56 23.24 -18.57
N ALA A 301 11.55 22.39 -18.74
CA ALA A 301 10.37 22.69 -19.55
C ALA A 301 9.56 23.84 -18.92
N PHE A 302 9.44 23.83 -17.58
CA PHE A 302 8.87 24.90 -16.78
C PHE A 302 9.38 24.83 -15.33
N GLU A 303 9.30 25.94 -14.60
CA GLU A 303 9.49 26.00 -13.15
C GLU A 303 8.25 26.64 -12.51
N LEU A 304 7.71 26.01 -11.46
CA LEU A 304 6.63 26.56 -10.65
C LEU A 304 7.20 26.97 -9.29
N LEU A 305 7.12 28.26 -8.99
CA LEU A 305 7.51 28.83 -7.71
C LEU A 305 6.26 29.19 -6.90
N VAL A 306 6.29 28.93 -5.60
CA VAL A 306 5.25 29.31 -4.65
C VAL A 306 5.94 30.00 -3.48
N ASN A 307 5.76 31.31 -3.36
CA ASN A 307 6.27 32.08 -2.23
C ASN A 307 5.19 32.12 -1.14
N THR A 308 5.53 31.70 0.09
CA THR A 308 4.58 31.66 1.21
C THR A 308 4.36 33.03 1.85
N ALA A 309 3.29 33.17 2.62
CA ALA A 309 3.05 34.36 3.45
C ALA A 309 4.15 34.56 4.52
N GLU A 310 4.86 33.49 4.89
CA GLU A 310 5.99 33.50 5.84
C GLU A 310 7.35 33.77 5.16
N GLY A 311 7.37 34.02 3.84
CA GLY A 311 8.58 34.35 3.08
C GLY A 311 9.42 33.17 2.60
N GLN A 312 8.96 31.93 2.78
CA GLN A 312 9.63 30.75 2.21
C GLN A 312 9.33 30.66 0.70
N GLN A 313 10.34 30.44 -0.11
CA GLN A 313 10.18 30.08 -1.52
C GLN A 313 10.22 28.55 -1.69
N LEU A 314 9.14 27.97 -2.19
CA LEU A 314 9.05 26.56 -2.59
C LEU A 314 9.08 26.48 -4.12
N ARG A 315 9.86 25.56 -4.70
CA ARG A 315 10.03 25.45 -6.15
C ARG A 315 9.91 24.01 -6.63
N THR A 316 9.15 23.80 -7.71
CA THR A 316 9.16 22.56 -8.49
C THR A 316 9.72 22.85 -9.88
N ARG A 317 10.75 22.10 -10.31
CA ARG A 317 11.29 22.20 -11.68
C ARG A 317 10.86 20.98 -12.48
N ALA A 318 10.35 21.17 -13.69
CA ALA A 318 9.89 20.09 -14.56
C ALA A 318 10.73 19.97 -15.83
N PHE A 319 10.98 18.75 -16.28
CA PHE A 319 11.88 18.43 -17.37
C PHE A 319 11.21 17.44 -18.34
N TYR A 320 11.40 17.63 -19.65
CA TYR A 320 10.80 16.76 -20.65
C TYR A 320 11.23 15.30 -20.48
N LYS A 321 10.25 14.41 -20.33
CA LYS A 321 10.45 12.95 -20.39
C LYS A 321 10.45 12.51 -21.86
N LYS A 322 11.27 11.51 -22.21
CA LYS A 322 11.16 10.85 -23.52
C LYS A 322 10.00 9.84 -23.51
N PRO A 323 9.25 9.71 -24.63
CA PRO A 323 8.15 8.75 -24.71
C PRO A 323 8.66 7.31 -24.55
N GLU A 324 7.75 6.42 -24.17
CA GLU A 324 8.01 4.98 -24.13
C GLU A 324 7.71 4.38 -25.51
N GLY A 325 8.79 4.03 -26.23
CA GLY A 325 8.72 3.65 -27.65
C GLY A 325 8.52 4.86 -28.56
N GLN A 326 8.01 4.62 -29.77
CA GLN A 326 7.55 5.69 -30.66
C GLN A 326 6.06 5.95 -30.38
N GLN A 327 5.76 7.13 -29.84
CA GLN A 327 4.39 7.62 -29.72
C GLN A 327 4.11 8.57 -30.89
N GLN A 328 2.91 8.51 -31.46
CA GLN A 328 2.48 9.38 -32.56
C GLN A 328 1.15 10.07 -32.19
N ALA A 329 1.02 11.33 -32.59
CA ALA A 329 -0.24 12.06 -32.52
C ALA A 329 -1.24 11.53 -33.58
N ALA A 330 -2.50 11.95 -33.45
CA ALA A 330 -3.57 11.55 -34.38
C ALA A 330 -3.37 12.04 -35.83
N ASP A 331 -2.45 12.98 -36.06
CA ASP A 331 -2.02 13.46 -37.38
C ASP A 331 -0.78 12.72 -37.95
N GLY A 332 -0.25 11.73 -37.21
CA GLY A 332 0.95 10.97 -37.57
C GLY A 332 2.28 11.59 -37.09
N THR A 333 2.27 12.75 -36.44
CA THR A 333 3.49 13.39 -35.91
C THR A 333 4.10 12.55 -34.80
N VAL A 334 5.36 12.13 -34.96
CA VAL A 334 6.10 11.40 -33.91
C VAL A 334 6.43 12.36 -32.76
N HIS A 335 5.96 12.02 -31.56
CA HIS A 335 6.26 12.78 -30.36
C HIS A 335 7.74 12.63 -29.98
N VAL A 336 8.45 13.76 -29.88
CA VAL A 336 9.85 13.82 -29.39
C VAL A 336 9.92 13.67 -27.86
N TRP A 337 8.87 14.13 -27.17
CA TRP A 337 8.70 14.12 -25.72
C TRP A 337 7.38 13.45 -25.35
N ASP A 338 7.34 12.84 -24.17
CA ASP A 338 6.13 12.25 -23.60
C ASP A 338 5.05 13.35 -23.47
N PRO A 339 3.87 13.21 -24.09
CA PRO A 339 2.85 14.25 -24.12
C PRO A 339 2.14 14.42 -22.77
N ASP A 340 2.10 13.35 -21.97
CA ASP A 340 1.37 13.29 -20.71
C ASP A 340 2.25 13.61 -19.50
N ARG A 341 3.57 13.38 -19.55
CA ARG A 341 4.42 13.34 -18.36
C ARG A 341 5.71 14.15 -18.46
N PHE A 342 6.12 14.69 -17.31
CA PHE A 342 7.42 15.29 -17.09
C PHE A 342 8.12 14.59 -15.93
N TYR A 343 9.46 14.57 -15.96
CA TYR A 343 10.23 14.38 -14.73
C TYR A 343 10.19 15.67 -13.91
N ALA A 344 10.22 15.59 -12.60
CA ALA A 344 10.22 16.74 -11.72
C ALA A 344 11.26 16.64 -10.59
N GLU A 345 11.86 17.77 -10.25
CA GLU A 345 12.46 18.03 -8.95
C GLU A 345 11.39 18.68 -8.06
N LEU A 346 11.06 18.04 -6.94
CA LEU A 346 10.14 18.57 -5.93
C LEU A 346 10.85 19.57 -5.00
N PRO A 347 10.12 20.40 -4.21
CA PRO A 347 10.73 21.38 -3.29
C PRO A 347 11.66 20.79 -2.22
N ASP A 348 11.62 19.47 -2.00
CA ASP A 348 12.51 18.73 -1.08
C ASP A 348 13.65 17.97 -1.81
N GLY A 349 13.90 18.27 -3.08
CA GLY A 349 14.98 17.68 -3.89
C GLY A 349 14.75 16.23 -4.33
N ARG A 350 13.57 15.65 -4.05
CA ARG A 350 13.18 14.34 -4.58
C ARG A 350 12.92 14.41 -6.08
N MET A 351 13.21 13.30 -6.76
CA MET A 351 12.79 13.10 -8.14
C MET A 351 11.40 12.47 -8.19
N ALA A 352 10.55 12.96 -9.07
CA ALA A 352 9.20 12.46 -9.26
C ALA A 352 8.79 12.46 -10.75
N LEU A 353 7.70 11.76 -11.04
CA LEU A 353 6.96 11.84 -12.28
C LEU A 353 5.72 12.69 -12.03
N ILE A 354 5.47 13.71 -12.87
CA ILE A 354 4.26 14.53 -12.83
C ILE A 354 3.48 14.41 -14.14
N GLN A 355 2.15 14.44 -14.06
CA GLN A 355 1.27 14.27 -15.20
C GLN A 355 0.58 15.59 -15.58
N ARG A 356 0.61 15.94 -16.87
CA ARG A 356 -0.04 17.12 -17.47
C ARG A 356 -1.52 17.22 -17.10
N TYR A 357 -2.26 16.10 -17.09
CA TYR A 357 -3.67 16.07 -16.69
C TYR A 357 -3.89 16.48 -15.22
N GLY A 358 -3.02 16.04 -14.30
CA GLY A 358 -3.07 16.41 -12.88
C GLY A 358 -2.64 17.86 -12.62
N TRP A 359 -1.77 18.40 -13.49
CA TRP A 359 -1.24 19.75 -13.41
C TRP A 359 -2.00 20.77 -14.28
N ARG A 360 -3.05 20.37 -15.01
CA ARG A 360 -3.72 21.16 -16.06
C ARG A 360 -4.21 22.55 -15.64
N ASN A 361 -4.52 22.75 -14.35
CA ASN A 361 -4.96 24.04 -13.83
C ASN A 361 -3.81 25.07 -13.76
N LEU A 362 -2.57 24.59 -13.59
CA LEU A 362 -1.35 25.41 -13.53
C LEU A 362 -0.60 25.42 -14.86
N LEU A 363 -0.74 24.38 -15.69
CA LEU A 363 -0.17 24.32 -17.05
C LEU A 363 -1.02 25.09 -18.06
N LYS A 364 -1.35 26.33 -17.68
CA LYS A 364 -1.93 27.38 -18.49
C LYS A 364 -0.84 28.39 -18.86
N LEU A 365 -0.97 28.98 -20.04
CA LEU A 365 -0.16 30.10 -20.50
C LEU A 365 -0.86 31.41 -20.13
N ARG A 366 -0.12 32.53 -20.08
CA ARG A 366 -0.63 33.85 -19.65
C ARG A 366 -1.92 34.27 -20.36
N TRP A 367 -2.04 33.98 -21.65
CA TRP A 367 -3.21 34.31 -22.47
C TRP A 367 -4.44 33.41 -22.22
N ASP A 368 -4.28 32.23 -21.61
CA ASP A 368 -5.39 31.34 -21.23
C ASP A 368 -6.26 31.92 -20.07
N PHE A 369 -5.86 33.07 -19.53
CA PHE A 369 -6.60 33.87 -18.54
C PHE A 369 -7.19 35.16 -19.13
N ALA A 370 -6.72 35.58 -20.31
CA ALA A 370 -7.16 36.81 -20.97
C ALA A 370 -8.27 36.56 -22.01
N GLU A 371 -8.29 35.37 -22.62
CA GLU A 371 -8.88 35.09 -23.94
C GLU A 371 -8.28 35.96 -25.06
N LEU A 372 -7.56 35.32 -25.98
CA LEU A 372 -7.32 35.89 -27.31
C LEU A 372 -8.57 35.70 -28.17
N GLN A 373 -9.07 36.81 -28.73
CA GLN A 373 -9.87 36.84 -29.96
C GLN A 373 -9.01 37.44 -31.08
#